data_AF-A0A5S9M370-F1
#
_entry.id   AF-A0A5S9M370-F1
#
_cell.length_a   1.000
_cell.length_b   1.000
_cell.length_c   1.000
_cell.angle_alpha   90.00
_cell.angle_beta   90.00
_cell.angle_gamma   90.00
#
_symmetry.space_group_name_H-M   'P 1'
#
loop_
_entity.id
_entity.type
_entity.pdbx_description
1 polymer ?
#
loop_
_entity_poly.entity_id
_entity_poly.type
_entity_poly.pdbx_seq_one_letter_code
_entity_poly.pdbx_strand_id
1 'polypeptide(L)'
;MISRNVPSKLQKKLQPKQQHKKKKYTLLPPKTKGSIRKIDVESEVLQALNKFRIQQNEIKMQMKHEWHDHNFVYARIKGPYWGYPHFIKTIENRFNAVLKSREYRRN
;
A
#
# COMPACT_ATOMS: atom_id res chain seq x y z
N MET A 1 41.09 -18.01 -41.55
CA MET A 1 39.80 -18.61 -41.16
C MET A 1 39.88 -19.02 -39.70
N ILE A 2 39.26 -18.29 -38.78
CA ILE A 2 39.14 -18.70 -37.38
C ILE A 2 37.69 -18.47 -36.96
N SER A 3 36.97 -19.59 -36.83
CA SER A 3 35.74 -19.70 -36.06
C SER A 3 36.05 -19.43 -34.59
N ARG A 4 35.18 -18.66 -33.90
CA ARG A 4 34.82 -18.87 -32.49
C ARG A 4 33.65 -17.94 -32.07
N ASN A 5 32.51 -18.57 -31.80
CA ASN A 5 31.36 -18.19 -30.95
C ASN A 5 30.98 -16.71 -30.73
N VAL A 6 29.74 -16.39 -31.09
CA VAL A 6 28.93 -15.24 -30.59
C VAL A 6 28.06 -15.75 -29.42
N PRO A 7 27.33 -14.96 -28.58
CA PRO A 7 27.48 -13.60 -28.01
C PRO A 7 27.27 -13.55 -26.47
N SER A 8 27.71 -12.50 -25.74
CA SER A 8 27.18 -12.23 -24.38
C SER A 8 27.07 -10.77 -23.93
N LYS A 9 27.36 -9.79 -24.79
CA LYS A 9 27.23 -8.37 -24.42
C LYS A 9 25.82 -7.77 -24.63
N LEU A 10 24.81 -8.62 -24.86
CA LEU A 10 23.39 -8.26 -24.74
C LEU A 10 22.85 -8.41 -23.31
N GLN A 11 23.69 -8.66 -22.32
CA GLN A 11 23.34 -8.45 -20.92
C GLN A 11 23.60 -7.00 -20.49
N LYS A 12 22.97 -6.03 -21.17
CA LYS A 12 22.54 -4.83 -20.46
C LYS A 12 21.42 -5.32 -19.53
N LYS A 13 21.79 -5.81 -18.34
CA LYS A 13 20.87 -5.83 -17.20
C LYS A 13 20.43 -4.38 -17.04
N LEU A 14 19.26 -4.07 -17.61
CA LEU A 14 18.48 -2.91 -17.24
C LEU A 14 18.24 -3.10 -15.74
N GLN A 15 19.12 -2.52 -14.92
CA GLN A 15 18.87 -2.41 -13.48
C GLN A 15 17.45 -1.86 -13.37
N PRO A 16 16.54 -2.46 -12.58
CA PRO A 16 15.20 -1.93 -12.45
C PRO A 16 15.37 -0.52 -11.89
N LYS A 17 15.23 0.46 -12.79
CA LYS A 17 15.12 1.89 -12.54
C LYS A 17 14.20 1.98 -11.33
N GLN A 18 14.70 2.47 -10.20
CA GLN A 18 13.92 2.73 -9.01
C GLN A 18 12.89 3.80 -9.34
N GLN A 19 11.87 3.43 -10.09
CA GLN A 19 10.73 4.28 -10.33
C GLN A 19 9.98 4.25 -9.01
N HIS A 20 9.95 5.37 -8.32
CA HIS A 20 9.04 5.60 -7.20
C HIS A 20 7.60 5.42 -7.69
N LYS A 21 7.15 4.17 -7.77
CA LYS A 21 5.84 3.78 -8.30
C LYS A 21 4.77 3.95 -7.21
N LYS A 22 4.79 5.08 -6.51
CA LYS A 22 3.85 5.36 -5.42
C LYS A 22 2.38 5.38 -5.88
N LYS A 23 2.16 5.55 -7.20
CA LYS A 23 0.86 5.51 -7.89
C LYS A 23 0.56 4.21 -8.66
N LYS A 24 1.53 3.28 -8.84
CA LYS A 24 1.28 2.04 -9.60
C LYS A 24 1.00 0.90 -8.63
N TYR A 25 -0.19 0.32 -8.70
CA TYR A 25 -0.59 -0.86 -7.95
C TYR A 25 -1.48 -1.74 -8.84
N THR A 26 -1.55 -3.03 -8.54
CA THR A 26 -2.45 -3.98 -9.20
C THR A 26 -3.22 -4.74 -8.13
N LEU A 27 -4.55 -4.77 -8.26
CA LEU A 27 -5.39 -5.62 -7.43
C LEU A 27 -5.40 -7.02 -8.03
N LEU A 28 -4.82 -7.97 -7.30
CA LEU A 28 -4.84 -9.37 -7.71
C LEU A 28 -6.15 -9.99 -7.24
N PRO A 29 -6.89 -10.70 -8.11
CA PRO A 29 -8.03 -11.47 -7.66
C PRO A 29 -7.58 -12.57 -6.69
N PRO A 30 -8.49 -13.09 -5.85
CA PRO A 30 -8.17 -14.19 -4.98
C PRO A 30 -7.68 -15.39 -5.80
N LYS A 31 -6.58 -16.02 -5.36
CA LYS A 31 -5.98 -17.17 -6.04
C LYS A 31 -6.90 -18.40 -6.03
N THR A 32 -7.72 -18.55 -4.98
CA THR A 32 -8.61 -19.70 -4.76
C THR A 32 -9.95 -19.24 -4.20
N LYS A 33 -11.03 -19.98 -4.48
CA LYS A 33 -12.37 -19.70 -3.94
C LYS A 33 -12.39 -19.66 -2.40
N GLY A 34 -11.61 -20.54 -1.76
CA GLY A 34 -11.49 -20.59 -0.29
C GLY A 34 -10.86 -19.34 0.35
N SER A 35 -10.25 -18.44 -0.44
CA SER A 35 -9.73 -17.17 0.09
C SER A 35 -10.84 -16.14 0.36
N ILE A 36 -12.01 -16.29 -0.27
CA ILE A 36 -13.19 -15.44 -0.06
C ILE A 36 -13.90 -15.93 1.19
N ARG A 37 -14.02 -15.07 2.20
CA ARG A 37 -14.61 -15.43 3.49
C ARG A 37 -15.35 -14.25 4.11
N LYS A 38 -16.38 -14.57 4.88
CA LYS A 38 -17.04 -13.64 5.80
C LYS A 38 -16.35 -13.77 7.16
N ILE A 39 -16.15 -12.64 7.82
CA ILE A 39 -15.50 -12.57 9.13
C ILE A 39 -16.45 -11.80 10.02
N ASP A 40 -16.77 -12.35 11.18
CA ASP A 40 -17.54 -11.64 12.19
C ASP A 40 -16.63 -10.64 12.90
N VAL A 41 -17.12 -9.42 13.06
CA VAL A 41 -16.33 -8.29 13.53
C VAL A 41 -17.09 -7.61 14.67
N GLU A 42 -16.38 -7.37 15.77
CA GLU A 42 -16.93 -6.71 16.95
C GLU A 42 -17.43 -5.29 16.62
N SER A 43 -18.47 -4.85 17.32
CA SER A 43 -19.07 -3.53 17.11
C SER A 43 -18.07 -2.37 17.25
N GLU A 44 -17.11 -2.48 18.17
CA GLU A 44 -16.07 -1.46 18.38
C GLU A 44 -15.20 -1.25 17.13
N VAL A 45 -14.88 -2.33 16.41
CA VAL A 45 -14.09 -2.26 15.17
C VAL A 45 -14.90 -1.55 14.07
N LEU A 46 -16.20 -1.83 13.97
CA LEU A 46 -17.09 -1.15 13.01
C LEU A 46 -17.18 0.35 13.31
N GLN A 47 -17.28 0.72 14.59
CA GLN A 47 -17.28 2.13 15.00
C GLN A 47 -15.97 2.84 14.63
N ALA A 48 -14.82 2.19 14.85
CA ALA A 48 -13.52 2.73 14.47
C ALA A 48 -13.40 2.93 12.95
N LEU A 49 -13.87 1.96 12.15
CA LEU A 49 -13.90 2.07 10.70
C LEU A 49 -14.82 3.19 10.21
N ASN A 50 -16.00 3.36 10.83
CA ASN A 50 -16.93 4.43 10.49
C ASN A 50 -16.34 5.81 10.80
N LYS A 51 -15.72 5.98 11.97
CA LYS A 51 -15.02 7.22 12.33
C LYS A 51 -13.93 7.55 11.31
N PHE A 52 -13.15 6.56 10.90
CA PHE A 52 -12.11 6.74 9.90
C PHE A 52 -12.69 7.06 8.51
N ARG A 53 -13.83 6.47 8.13
CA ARG A 53 -14.54 6.78 6.89
C ARG A 53 -15.02 8.23 6.84
N ILE A 54 -15.55 8.76 7.94
CA ILE A 54 -15.99 10.17 8.02
C ILE A 54 -14.79 11.10 7.78
N GLN A 55 -13.67 10.86 8.47
CA GLN A 55 -12.44 11.63 8.28
C GLN A 55 -11.92 11.56 6.83
N GLN A 56 -11.97 10.39 6.20
CA GLN A 56 -11.60 10.25 4.79
C GLN A 56 -12.52 11.06 3.87
N ASN A 57 -13.83 11.08 4.14
CA ASN A 57 -14.79 11.84 3.35
C ASN A 57 -14.57 13.35 3.46
N GLU A 58 -14.29 13.85 4.66
CA GLU A 58 -13.94 15.26 4.88
C GLU A 58 -12.74 15.68 4.04
N ILE A 59 -11.67 14.88 4.07
CA ILE A 59 -10.45 15.16 3.32
C ILE A 59 -10.67 14.99 1.82
N LYS A 60 -11.45 13.99 1.40
CA LYS A 60 -11.86 13.81 0.00
C LYS A 60 -12.59 15.06 -0.53
N MET A 61 -13.49 15.65 0.28
CA MET A 61 -14.18 16.90 -0.07
C MET A 61 -13.23 18.10 -0.14
N GLN A 62 -12.21 18.16 0.72
CA GLN A 62 -11.19 19.22 0.70
C GLN A 62 -10.27 19.12 -0.52
N MET A 63 -9.76 17.91 -0.82
CA MET A 63 -8.77 17.68 -1.87
C MET A 63 -9.38 17.61 -3.28
N LYS A 64 -10.67 17.29 -3.40
CA LYS A 64 -11.43 17.20 -4.65
C LYS A 64 -10.67 16.45 -5.75
N HIS A 65 -10.14 17.17 -6.74
CA HIS A 65 -9.46 16.64 -7.92
C HIS A 65 -8.15 15.91 -7.60
N GLU A 66 -7.52 16.19 -6.47
CA GLU A 66 -6.29 15.48 -6.06
C GLU A 66 -6.57 14.10 -5.43
N TRP A 67 -7.81 13.82 -5.06
CA TRP A 67 -8.17 12.57 -4.40
C TRP A 67 -8.31 11.43 -5.41
N HIS A 68 -7.55 10.36 -5.20
CA HIS A 68 -7.66 9.13 -5.98
C HIS A 68 -8.83 8.26 -5.51
N ASP A 69 -9.99 8.36 -6.18
CA ASP A 69 -11.24 7.72 -5.75
C ASP A 69 -11.42 6.32 -6.33
N HIS A 70 -10.97 5.29 -5.62
CA HIS A 70 -11.13 3.87 -6.00
C HIS A 70 -11.73 3.03 -4.87
N ASN A 71 -12.51 3.68 -3.98
CA ASN A 71 -13.22 3.03 -2.87
C ASN A 71 -12.33 2.16 -1.95
N PHE A 72 -11.08 2.56 -1.75
CA PHE A 72 -10.22 1.93 -0.75
C PHE A 72 -10.74 2.20 0.66
N VAL A 73 -10.86 1.15 1.48
CA VAL A 73 -11.22 1.28 2.90
C VAL A 73 -10.16 2.08 3.66
N TYR A 74 -8.88 1.85 3.32
CA TYR A 74 -7.72 2.53 3.90
C TYR A 74 -6.99 3.36 2.84
N ALA A 75 -7.59 4.50 2.50
CA ALA A 75 -6.96 5.49 1.64
C ALA A 75 -6.03 6.42 2.45
N ARG A 76 -4.97 6.89 1.80
CA ARG A 76 -4.07 7.87 2.40
C ARG A 76 -4.76 9.21 2.55
N ILE A 77 -4.78 9.66 3.79
CA ILE A 77 -5.25 10.98 4.21
C ILE A 77 -4.07 11.95 4.47
N LYS A 78 -2.91 11.69 3.87
CA LYS A 78 -1.76 12.58 3.91
C LYS A 78 -1.14 12.69 2.53
N GLY A 79 -0.79 13.91 2.16
CA GLY A 79 -0.11 14.22 0.92
C GLY A 79 1.25 13.54 0.80
N PRO A 80 1.79 13.41 -0.43
CA PRO A 80 1.22 13.89 -1.69
C PRO A 80 0.36 12.84 -2.43
N TYR A 81 -0.07 11.76 -1.76
CA TYR A 81 -0.77 10.63 -2.41
C TYR A 81 -2.17 10.44 -1.83
N TRP A 82 -3.00 11.48 -1.86
CA TRP A 82 -4.37 11.46 -1.37
C TRP A 82 -5.22 10.40 -2.08
N GLY A 83 -6.00 9.62 -1.34
CA GLY A 83 -6.87 8.57 -1.91
C GLY A 83 -6.17 7.25 -2.27
N TYR A 84 -4.84 7.23 -2.43
CA TYR A 84 -4.10 6.01 -2.77
C TYR A 84 -4.00 5.04 -1.58
N PRO A 85 -3.87 3.72 -1.81
CA PRO A 85 -3.70 2.76 -0.73
C PRO A 85 -2.33 2.91 -0.05
N HIS A 86 -2.24 2.53 1.23
CA HIS A 86 -0.96 2.44 1.92
C HIS A 86 -0.09 1.31 1.33
N PHE A 87 1.24 1.53 1.28
CA PHE A 87 2.17 0.42 1.05
C PHE A 87 2.25 -0.44 2.30
N ILE A 88 2.31 -1.76 2.11
CA ILE A 88 2.46 -2.73 3.20
C ILE A 88 3.65 -2.34 4.10
N LYS A 89 4.82 -2.02 3.49
CA LYS A 89 6.02 -1.56 4.22
C LYS A 89 5.80 -0.30 5.06
N THR A 90 4.94 0.62 4.64
CA THR A 90 4.61 1.82 5.43
C THR A 90 3.84 1.45 6.70
N ILE A 91 2.92 0.48 6.58
CA ILE A 91 2.18 -0.04 7.72
C ILE A 91 3.12 -0.81 8.66
N GLU A 92 3.94 -1.73 8.13
CA GLU A 92 4.93 -2.50 8.91
C GLU A 92 5.87 -1.59 9.72
N ASN A 93 6.44 -0.58 9.08
CA ASN A 93 7.33 0.37 9.76
C ASN A 93 6.60 1.13 10.89
N ARG A 94 5.32 1.50 10.67
CA ARG A 94 4.52 2.17 11.69
C ARG A 94 4.22 1.24 12.87
N PHE A 95 3.90 -0.02 12.59
CA PHE A 95 3.71 -1.04 13.63
C PHE A 95 4.99 -1.19 14.47
N ASN A 96 6.15 -1.37 13.83
CA ASN A 96 7.43 -1.50 14.52
C ASN A 96 7.76 -0.29 15.40
N ALA A 97 7.52 0.93 14.89
CA ALA A 97 7.73 2.15 15.66
C ALA A 97 6.83 2.23 16.90
N VAL A 98 5.55 1.86 16.78
CA VAL A 98 4.62 1.83 17.91
C VAL A 98 5.04 0.80 18.95
N LEU A 99 5.43 -0.41 18.51
CA LEU A 99 5.90 -1.47 19.40
C LEU A 99 7.15 -1.03 20.17
N LYS A 100 8.18 -0.51 19.47
CA LYS A 100 9.40 0.00 20.10
C LYS A 100 9.12 1.13 21.11
N SER A 101 8.21 2.05 20.78
CA SER A 101 7.84 3.15 21.68
C SER A 101 7.14 2.69 22.95
N ARG A 102 6.42 1.57 22.89
CA ARG A 102 5.75 0.97 24.06
C ARG A 102 6.74 0.19 24.93
N GLU A 103 7.67 -0.51 24.31
CA GLU A 103 8.75 -1.22 24.99
C GLU A 103 9.65 -0.26 25.77
N TYR A 104 10.04 0.86 25.16
CA TYR A 104 10.86 1.89 25.81
C TYR A 104 10.17 2.59 26.99
N ARG A 105 8.83 2.62 27.04
CA ARG A 105 8.06 3.25 28.14
C ARG A 105 7.93 2.35 29.37
N ARG A 106 8.18 1.05 29.25
CA ARG A 106 8.05 0.10 30.38
C ARG A 106 9.34 -0.07 31.19
N ASN A 107 10.46 0.49 30.73
CA ASN A 107 11.74 0.51 31.42
C ASN A 107 12.02 1.93 31.94
#